data_AF-A0A0F9H5A1-F1
#
_entry.id   AF-A0A0F9H5A1-F1
#
_cell.length_a   1.000
_cell.length_b   1.000
_cell.length_c   1.000
_cell.angle_alpha   90.00
_cell.angle_beta   90.00
_cell.angle_gamma   90.00
#
_symmetry.space_group_name_H-M   'P 1'
#
loop_
_entity.id
_entity.type
_entity.pdbx_description
1 polymer ?
#
loop_
_entity_poly.entity_id
_entity_poly.type
_entity_poly.pdbx_seq_one_letter_code
_entity_poly.pdbx_strand_id
1 'polypeptide(L)'
;MGKSANAILMPARALILFTGVIIALYAWNEVSKEELGEKYSSASWREKLIALFKNPLRFGMFIPFFLAGFVVVIPGLVVVADLDAYRNITNYSVERTFATGHPHILITLGAITIFCLLIHTMIPRNKIRKFIGWSVIASQLLAFPISAFYFLRSPVFRFLGFNGI
;
A
#
# COMPACT_ATOMS: atom_id res chain seq x y z
N MET A 1 18.11 -26.19 -8.41
CA MET A 1 17.15 -26.50 -7.33
C MET A 1 17.10 -25.34 -6.36
N GLY A 2 16.07 -24.48 -6.45
CA GLY A 2 15.95 -23.28 -5.63
C GLY A 2 14.49 -22.89 -5.35
N LYS A 3 13.64 -23.87 -5.01
CA LYS A 3 12.27 -23.62 -4.52
C LYS A 3 12.28 -23.18 -3.03
N SER A 4 13.28 -22.42 -2.58
CA SER A 4 13.80 -22.58 -1.20
C SER A 4 13.39 -21.55 -0.13
N ALA A 5 12.55 -20.55 -0.42
CA ALA A 5 11.98 -19.71 0.65
C ALA A 5 10.69 -19.00 0.23
N ASN A 6 10.65 -18.50 -1.02
CA ASN A 6 9.51 -17.74 -1.51
C ASN A 6 8.22 -18.57 -1.64
N ALA A 7 8.32 -19.85 -2.00
CA ALA A 7 7.15 -20.75 -2.08
C ALA A 7 6.50 -21.00 -0.70
N ILE A 8 7.28 -20.96 0.37
CA ILE A 8 6.80 -21.15 1.75
C ILE A 8 6.06 -19.89 2.23
N LEU A 9 6.56 -18.70 1.85
CA LEU A 9 5.98 -17.41 2.26
C LEU A 9 4.80 -16.97 1.38
N MET A 10 4.66 -17.51 0.16
CA MET A 10 3.60 -17.14 -0.78
C MET A 10 2.18 -17.28 -0.22
N PRO A 11 1.78 -18.39 0.43
CA PRO A 11 0.45 -18.52 1.03
C PRO A 11 0.21 -17.48 2.12
N ALA A 12 1.18 -17.25 3.00
CA ALA A 12 1.09 -16.25 4.06
C ALA A 12 0.96 -14.82 3.50
N ARG A 13 1.71 -14.50 2.44
CA ARG A 13 1.63 -13.22 1.71
C ARG A 13 0.28 -13.04 1.03
N ALA A 14 -0.30 -14.09 0.45
CA ALA A 14 -1.63 -13.99 -0.16
C ALA A 14 -2.71 -13.75 0.92
N LEU A 15 -2.68 -14.50 2.02
CA LEU A 15 -3.65 -14.35 3.12
C LEU A 15 -3.59 -12.97 3.77
N ILE A 16 -2.40 -12.42 3.99
CA ILE A 16 -2.29 -11.10 4.63
C ILE A 16 -2.84 -9.97 3.76
N LEU A 17 -2.85 -10.12 2.43
CA LEU A 17 -3.51 -9.18 1.53
C LEU A 17 -5.02 -9.19 1.69
N PHE A 18 -5.62 -10.37 1.69
CA PHE A 18 -7.07 -10.49 1.89
C PHE A 18 -7.47 -9.89 3.25
N THR A 19 -6.73 -10.22 4.30
CA THR A 19 -6.94 -9.67 5.64
C THR A 19 -6.78 -8.15 5.66
N GLY A 20 -5.73 -7.61 5.02
CA GLY A 20 -5.49 -6.17 4.94
C GLY A 20 -6.62 -5.41 4.26
N VAL A 21 -7.14 -5.93 3.14
CA VAL A 21 -8.28 -5.34 2.44
C VAL A 21 -9.55 -5.37 3.30
N ILE A 22 -9.85 -6.51 3.95
CA ILE A 22 -11.01 -6.64 4.84
C ILE A 22 -10.93 -5.63 5.99
N ILE A 23 -9.75 -5.53 6.64
CA ILE A 23 -9.52 -4.57 7.74
C ILE A 23 -9.70 -3.14 7.27
N ALA A 24 -9.14 -2.77 6.11
CA ALA A 24 -9.25 -1.41 5.58
C ALA A 24 -10.72 -1.04 5.29
N LEU A 25 -11.46 -1.92 4.62
CA LEU A 25 -12.87 -1.72 4.32
C LEU A 25 -13.73 -1.62 5.60
N TYR A 26 -13.50 -2.51 6.56
CA TYR A 26 -14.18 -2.47 7.85
C TYR A 26 -13.89 -1.17 8.60
N ALA A 27 -12.61 -0.79 8.69
CA ALA A 27 -12.21 0.39 9.43
C ALA A 27 -12.71 1.69 8.77
N TRP A 28 -12.71 1.78 7.45
CA TRP A 28 -13.32 2.92 6.75
C TRP A 28 -14.83 3.00 6.98
N ASN A 29 -15.50 1.86 7.04
CA ASN A 29 -16.91 1.82 7.39
C ASN A 29 -17.16 2.35 8.81
N GLU A 30 -16.32 1.97 9.77
CA GLU A 30 -16.38 2.50 11.14
C GLU A 30 -16.11 4.02 11.19
N VAL A 31 -15.16 4.53 10.39
CA VAL A 31 -14.94 5.98 10.27
C VAL A 31 -16.21 6.68 9.75
N SER A 32 -16.86 6.14 8.71
CA SER A 32 -18.12 6.70 8.21
C SER A 32 -19.24 6.67 9.27
N LYS A 33 -19.33 5.60 10.07
CA LYS A 33 -20.29 5.51 11.18
C LYS A 33 -20.04 6.57 12.24
N GLU A 34 -18.79 6.76 12.66
CA GLU A 34 -18.43 7.78 13.64
C GLU A 34 -18.75 9.20 13.15
N GLU A 35 -18.51 9.49 11.88
CA GLU A 35 -18.74 10.83 11.32
C GLU A 35 -20.22 11.11 11.02
N LEU A 36 -21.04 10.08 10.78
CA LEU A 36 -22.48 10.22 10.54
C LEU A 36 -23.35 10.04 11.78
N GLY A 37 -22.86 9.32 12.80
CA GLY A 37 -23.60 9.03 14.04
C GLY A 37 -24.93 8.33 13.75
N GLU A 38 -26.00 8.83 14.36
CA GLU A 38 -27.37 8.30 14.21
C GLU A 38 -27.86 8.33 12.75
N LYS A 39 -27.32 9.24 11.92
CA LYS A 39 -27.70 9.36 10.51
C LYS A 39 -27.09 8.27 9.63
N TYR A 40 -26.20 7.42 10.15
CA TYR A 40 -25.53 6.41 9.34
C TYR A 40 -26.50 5.36 8.75
N SER A 41 -27.56 5.00 9.49
CA SER A 41 -28.55 3.99 9.06
C SER A 41 -29.41 4.48 7.90
N SER A 42 -29.75 5.77 7.88
CA SER A 42 -30.53 6.42 6.82
C SER A 42 -29.67 7.04 5.71
N ALA A 43 -28.35 7.13 5.90
CA ALA A 43 -27.44 7.71 4.93
C ALA A 43 -27.27 6.82 3.68
N SER A 44 -27.30 7.47 2.52
CA SER A 44 -26.95 6.91 1.23
C SER A 44 -25.47 6.52 1.16
N TRP A 45 -25.12 5.67 0.19
CA TRP A 45 -23.72 5.26 -0.05
C TRP A 45 -22.78 6.45 -0.33
N ARG A 46 -23.28 7.50 -0.99
CA ARG A 46 -22.52 8.73 -1.26
C ARG A 46 -22.22 9.50 0.01
N GLU A 47 -23.19 9.62 0.91
CA GLU A 47 -23.00 10.30 2.20
C GLU A 47 -21.99 9.55 3.08
N LYS A 48 -22.02 8.22 3.06
CA LYS A 48 -21.03 7.37 3.73
C LYS A 48 -19.62 7.59 3.19
N LEU A 49 -19.46 7.69 1.87
CA LEU A 49 -18.17 8.02 1.25
C LEU A 49 -17.71 9.44 1.59
N ILE A 50 -18.59 10.44 1.49
CA ILE A 50 -18.24 11.83 1.85
C ILE A 50 -17.83 11.92 3.33
N ALA A 51 -18.52 11.19 4.21
CA ALA A 51 -18.21 11.13 5.63
C ALA A 51 -16.79 10.58 5.88
N LEU A 52 -16.36 9.57 5.13
CA LEU A 52 -15.02 9.02 5.22
C LEU A 52 -13.93 10.09 4.99
N PHE A 53 -14.12 10.94 3.97
CA PHE A 53 -13.18 12.01 3.64
C PHE A 53 -13.20 13.20 4.61
N LYS A 54 -14.18 13.30 5.52
CA LYS A 54 -14.17 14.32 6.59
C LYS A 54 -13.06 14.08 7.61
N ASN A 55 -12.58 12.84 7.73
CA ASN A 55 -11.52 12.44 8.64
C ASN A 55 -10.33 11.82 7.88
N PRO A 56 -9.56 12.65 7.15
CA PRO A 56 -8.52 12.17 6.24
C PRO A 56 -7.39 11.44 6.97
N LEU A 57 -7.10 11.77 8.23
CA LEU A 57 -6.09 11.04 8.99
C LEU A 57 -6.49 9.57 9.21
N ARG A 58 -7.74 9.33 9.64
CA ARG A 58 -8.22 7.95 9.85
C ARG A 58 -8.38 7.21 8.54
N PHE A 59 -8.87 7.88 7.50
CA PHE A 59 -8.92 7.29 6.16
C PHE A 59 -7.51 6.88 5.68
N GLY A 60 -6.55 7.81 5.75
CA GLY A 60 -5.18 7.61 5.32
C GLY A 60 -4.43 6.52 6.08
N MET A 61 -4.70 6.37 7.39
CA MET A 61 -4.10 5.35 8.26
C MET A 61 -4.32 3.91 7.78
N PHE A 62 -5.44 3.65 7.09
CA PHE A 62 -5.78 2.31 6.61
C PHE A 62 -5.44 2.07 5.13
N ILE A 63 -5.08 3.10 4.37
CA ILE A 63 -4.61 2.96 2.99
C ILE A 63 -3.41 2.00 2.88
N PRO A 64 -2.41 1.99 3.79
CA PRO A 64 -1.29 1.06 3.73
C PRO A 64 -1.69 -0.42 3.62
N PHE A 65 -2.78 -0.85 4.27
CA PHE A 65 -3.24 -2.24 4.23
C PHE A 65 -3.75 -2.66 2.84
N PHE A 66 -4.31 -1.71 2.08
CA PHE A 66 -4.67 -1.92 0.68
C PHE A 66 -3.44 -1.77 -0.22
N LEU A 67 -2.68 -0.69 -0.03
CA LEU A 67 -1.58 -0.31 -0.90
C LEU A 67 -0.45 -1.34 -0.89
N ALA A 68 -0.13 -1.93 0.26
CA ALA A 68 0.90 -2.97 0.39
C ALA A 68 0.69 -4.14 -0.59
N GLY A 69 -0.56 -4.48 -0.93
CA GLY A 69 -0.83 -5.46 -1.99
C GLY A 69 -0.30 -5.05 -3.34
N PHE A 70 -0.60 -3.82 -3.74
CA PHE A 70 -0.25 -3.30 -5.05
C PHE A 70 1.24 -2.97 -5.19
N VAL A 71 1.86 -2.40 -4.15
CA VAL A 71 3.22 -1.84 -4.26
C VAL A 71 4.31 -2.71 -3.61
N VAL A 72 3.93 -3.66 -2.75
CA VAL A 72 4.88 -4.61 -2.14
C VAL A 72 4.67 -6.00 -2.71
N VAL A 73 3.48 -6.57 -2.55
CA VAL A 73 3.28 -7.98 -2.86
C VAL A 73 3.30 -8.27 -4.36
N ILE A 74 2.56 -7.51 -5.19
CA ILE A 74 2.56 -7.74 -6.64
C ILE A 74 3.98 -7.62 -7.23
N PRO A 75 4.75 -6.53 -6.99
CA PRO A 75 6.11 -6.43 -7.52
C PRO A 75 7.03 -7.54 -7.01
N GLY A 76 6.90 -7.93 -5.73
CA GLY A 76 7.64 -9.05 -5.17
C GLY A 76 7.33 -10.39 -5.86
N LEU A 77 6.07 -10.65 -6.18
CA LEU A 77 5.67 -11.86 -6.92
C LEU A 77 6.23 -11.87 -8.35
N VAL A 78 6.22 -10.72 -9.03
CA VAL A 78 6.77 -10.58 -10.39
C VAL A 78 8.27 -10.88 -10.42
N VAL A 79 9.05 -10.30 -9.50
CA VAL A 79 10.50 -10.55 -9.41
C VAL A 79 10.81 -12.01 -9.06
N VAL A 80 9.98 -12.62 -8.20
CA VAL A 80 10.15 -14.03 -7.82
C VAL A 80 9.80 -14.99 -8.95
N ALA A 81 8.81 -14.66 -9.77
CA ALA A 81 8.37 -15.50 -10.88
C ALA A 81 9.46 -15.64 -11.97
N ASP A 82 10.28 -14.60 -12.17
CA ASP A 82 11.35 -14.59 -13.16
C ASP A 82 12.71 -14.21 -12.54
N LEU A 83 13.04 -14.84 -11.41
CA LEU A 83 14.22 -14.48 -10.62
C LEU A 83 15.52 -14.62 -11.42
N ASP A 84 15.60 -15.59 -12.32
CA ASP A 84 16.78 -15.83 -13.15
C ASP A 84 17.00 -14.69 -14.17
N ALA A 85 15.93 -14.11 -14.73
CA ALA A 85 16.06 -12.94 -15.59
C ALA A 85 16.54 -11.70 -14.83
N TYR A 86 16.10 -11.53 -13.58
CA TYR A 86 16.55 -10.43 -12.73
C TYR A 86 18.00 -10.60 -12.26
N ARG A 87 18.45 -11.83 -11.97
CA ARG A 87 19.82 -12.11 -11.52
C ARG A 87 20.87 -12.18 -12.64
N ASN A 88 20.46 -11.98 -13.90
CA ASN A 88 21.37 -11.88 -15.04
C ASN A 88 22.29 -10.65 -14.88
N ILE A 89 23.54 -10.77 -15.34
CA ILE A 89 24.56 -9.72 -15.28
C ILE A 89 24.09 -8.41 -15.95
N THR A 90 23.24 -8.51 -16.98
CA THR A 90 22.65 -7.34 -17.67
C THR A 90 21.65 -6.58 -16.82
N ASN A 91 21.03 -7.24 -15.83
CA ASN A 91 19.98 -6.69 -14.97
C ASN A 91 20.43 -6.53 -13.51
N TYR A 92 21.71 -6.76 -13.21
CA TYR A 92 22.25 -6.70 -11.85
C TYR A 92 22.00 -5.35 -11.14
N SER A 93 22.05 -4.24 -11.89
CA SER A 93 21.74 -2.91 -11.34
C SER A 93 20.27 -2.81 -10.90
N VAL A 94 19.34 -3.41 -11.65
CA VAL A 94 17.91 -3.42 -11.36
C VAL A 94 17.59 -4.34 -10.19
N GLU A 95 18.20 -5.53 -10.16
CA GLU A 95 18.08 -6.47 -9.04
C GLU A 95 18.57 -5.83 -7.73
N ARG A 96 19.74 -5.17 -7.76
CA ARG A 96 20.28 -4.48 -6.60
C ARG A 96 19.38 -3.35 -6.13
N THR A 97 18.87 -2.52 -7.06
CA THR A 97 17.92 -1.45 -6.73
C THR A 97 16.63 -2.00 -6.13
N PHE A 98 16.10 -3.11 -6.65
CA PHE A 98 14.92 -3.77 -6.09
C PHE A 98 15.23 -4.33 -4.70
N ALA A 99 16.29 -5.12 -4.55
CA ALA A 99 16.65 -5.78 -3.29
C ALA A 99 16.91 -4.77 -2.15
N THR A 100 17.48 -3.62 -2.48
CA THR A 100 17.75 -2.56 -1.49
C THR A 100 16.55 -1.64 -1.26
N GLY A 101 15.84 -1.24 -2.32
CA GLY A 101 14.78 -0.24 -2.24
C GLY A 101 13.40 -0.82 -1.88
N HIS A 102 13.05 -1.99 -2.41
CA HIS A 102 11.71 -2.56 -2.24
C HIS A 102 11.30 -2.81 -0.78
N PRO A 103 12.18 -3.33 0.11
CA PRO A 103 11.83 -3.50 1.52
C PRO A 103 11.48 -2.19 2.24
N HIS A 104 12.08 -1.06 1.81
CA HIS A 104 11.81 0.25 2.41
C HIS A 104 10.36 0.68 2.21
N ILE A 105 9.69 0.28 1.12
CA ILE A 105 8.26 0.58 0.92
C ILE A 105 7.43 0.03 2.09
N LEU A 106 7.62 -1.24 2.45
CA LEU A 106 6.84 -1.87 3.53
C LEU A 106 7.14 -1.22 4.88
N ILE A 107 8.42 -0.93 5.16
CA ILE A 107 8.85 -0.28 6.41
C ILE A 107 8.22 1.12 6.51
N THR A 108 8.27 1.91 5.43
CA THR A 108 7.69 3.26 5.42
C THR A 108 6.16 3.23 5.54
N LEU A 109 5.49 2.30 4.86
CA LEU A 109 4.04 2.10 5.02
C LEU A 109 3.67 1.78 6.47
N GLY A 110 4.41 0.87 7.12
CA GLY A 110 4.22 0.56 8.53
C GLY A 110 4.46 1.77 9.44
N ALA A 111 5.54 2.51 9.19
CA ALA A 111 5.85 3.74 9.93
C ALA A 111 4.74 4.79 9.77
N ILE A 112 4.19 4.98 8.57
CA ILE A 112 3.05 5.87 8.31
C ILE A 112 1.85 5.47 9.16
N THR A 113 1.48 4.18 9.19
CA THR A 113 0.36 3.72 10.02
C THR A 113 0.59 4.02 11.51
N ILE A 114 1.81 3.78 12.02
CA ILE A 114 2.18 4.09 13.41
C ILE A 114 2.09 5.60 13.67
N PHE A 115 2.64 6.43 12.79
CA PHE A 115 2.55 7.89 12.93
C PHE A 115 1.11 8.38 12.89
N CYS A 116 0.27 7.85 12.00
CA CYS A 116 -1.15 8.18 11.98
C CYS A 116 -1.86 7.79 13.28
N LEU A 117 -1.53 6.63 13.86
CA LEU A 117 -2.04 6.20 15.17
C LEU A 117 -1.62 7.18 16.28
N LEU A 118 -0.33 7.56 16.34
CA LEU A 118 0.18 8.51 17.32
C LEU A 118 -0.47 9.90 17.18
N ILE A 119 -0.60 10.39 15.95
CA ILE A 119 -1.27 11.67 15.68
C ILE A 119 -2.74 11.59 16.08
N HIS A 120 -3.40 10.45 15.84
CA HIS A 120 -4.80 10.26 16.20
C HIS A 120 -5.03 10.32 17.71
N THR A 121 -4.11 9.78 18.52
CA THR A 121 -4.21 9.79 19.99
C THR A 121 -3.77 11.12 20.59
N MET A 122 -2.74 11.77 20.03
CA MET A 122 -2.16 12.98 20.62
C MET A 122 -2.79 14.28 20.12
N ILE A 123 -3.25 14.33 18.86
CA ILE A 123 -3.74 15.57 18.24
C ILE A 123 -5.28 15.57 18.16
N PRO A 124 -5.95 16.58 18.76
CA PRO A 124 -7.41 16.68 18.73
C PRO A 124 -7.94 16.92 17.31
N ARG A 125 -9.25 16.74 17.10
CA ARG A 125 -9.91 16.89 15.80
C ARG A 125 -9.91 18.36 15.31
N ASN A 126 -8.78 18.84 14.80
CA ASN A 126 -8.61 20.23 14.34
C ASN A 126 -8.18 20.32 12.86
N LYS A 127 -8.01 21.56 12.36
CA LYS A 127 -7.58 21.82 10.98
C LYS A 127 -6.19 21.26 10.69
N ILE A 128 -5.26 21.32 11.65
CA ILE A 128 -3.90 20.77 11.54
C ILE A 128 -3.95 19.26 11.28
N ARG A 129 -4.76 18.53 12.05
CA ARG A 129 -4.93 17.09 11.88
C ARG A 129 -5.49 16.73 10.50
N LYS A 130 -6.42 17.53 9.97
CA LYS A 130 -6.94 17.35 8.61
C LYS A 130 -5.87 17.57 7.56
N PHE A 131 -5.07 18.62 7.70
CA PHE A 131 -3.96 18.91 6.80
C PHE A 131 -2.92 17.77 6.79
N ILE A 132 -2.52 17.29 7.97
CA ILE A 132 -1.60 16.15 8.09
C ILE A 132 -2.19 14.90 7.46
N GLY A 133 -3.48 14.61 7.69
CA GLY A 133 -4.15 13.47 7.07
C GLY A 133 -4.08 13.52 5.54
N TRP A 134 -4.37 14.68 4.94
CA TRP A 134 -4.29 14.86 3.49
C TRP A 134 -2.87 14.80 2.96
N SER A 135 -1.89 15.35 3.67
CA SER A 135 -0.48 15.28 3.23
C SER A 135 0.02 13.84 3.22
N VAL A 136 -0.36 13.03 4.22
CA VAL A 136 -0.06 11.60 4.29
C VAL A 136 -0.73 10.84 3.14
N ILE A 137 -2.02 11.10 2.88
CA ILE A 137 -2.73 10.47 1.76
C ILE A 137 -2.04 10.78 0.42
N ALA A 138 -1.72 12.05 0.19
CA ALA A 138 -1.09 12.46 -1.06
C ALA A 138 0.30 11.83 -1.23
N SER A 139 1.13 11.85 -0.18
CA SER A 139 2.49 11.31 -0.25
C SER A 139 2.49 9.81 -0.51
N GLN A 140 1.62 9.03 0.16
CA GLN A 140 1.59 7.59 -0.03
C GLN A 140 1.00 7.18 -1.39
N LEU A 141 -0.05 7.85 -1.87
CA LEU A 141 -0.65 7.55 -3.17
C LEU A 141 0.24 7.97 -4.35
N LEU A 142 1.17 8.90 -4.14
CA LEU A 142 2.11 9.34 -5.18
C LEU A 142 3.43 8.56 -5.11
N ALA A 143 4.11 8.56 -3.95
CA ALA A 143 5.48 8.05 -3.85
C ALA A 143 5.56 6.53 -4.04
N PHE A 144 4.63 5.77 -3.46
CA PHE A 144 4.72 4.31 -3.48
C PHE A 144 4.37 3.68 -4.83
N PRO A 145 3.29 4.09 -5.53
CA PRO A 145 3.05 3.61 -6.90
C PRO A 145 4.17 3.97 -7.87
N ILE A 146 4.74 5.19 -7.77
CA ILE A 146 5.89 5.60 -8.59
C ILE A 146 7.10 4.71 -8.31
N SER A 147 7.38 4.44 -7.03
CA SER A 147 8.50 3.58 -6.63
C SER A 147 8.29 2.14 -7.09
N ALA A 148 7.08 1.59 -6.97
CA ALA A 148 6.74 0.27 -7.48
C ALA A 148 6.92 0.17 -9.00
N PHE A 149 6.47 1.17 -9.75
CA PHE A 149 6.68 1.22 -11.20
C PHE A 149 8.16 1.33 -11.56
N TYR A 150 8.91 2.18 -10.86
CA TYR A 150 10.35 2.33 -11.05
C TYR A 150 11.11 1.03 -10.81
N PHE A 151 10.74 0.27 -9.77
CA PHE A 151 11.32 -1.03 -9.47
C PHE A 151 10.99 -2.10 -10.52
N LEU A 152 9.88 -1.97 -11.23
CA LEU A 152 9.47 -2.88 -12.29
C LEU A 152 9.95 -2.49 -13.69
N ARG A 153 10.81 -1.46 -13.82
CA ARG A 153 11.24 -0.92 -15.12
C ARG A 153 11.99 -1.90 -16.05
N SER A 154 12.43 -3.08 -15.57
CA SER A 154 13.03 -4.16 -16.38
C SER A 154 13.15 -5.46 -15.54
N PRO A 155 13.01 -6.68 -16.09
CA PRO A 155 12.72 -7.09 -17.47
C PRO A 155 11.22 -7.33 -17.75
N VAL A 156 10.31 -6.77 -16.94
CA VAL A 156 8.85 -6.93 -17.09
C VAL A 156 8.35 -6.50 -18.48
N PHE A 157 8.89 -5.42 -19.05
CA PHE A 157 8.53 -4.99 -20.41
C PHE A 157 8.85 -6.07 -21.45
N ARG A 158 9.95 -6.80 -21.28
CA ARG A 158 10.32 -7.92 -22.16
C ARG A 158 9.45 -9.16 -21.93
N PHE A 159 9.03 -9.42 -20.68
CA PHE A 159 8.11 -10.50 -20.31
C PHE A 159 6.68 -10.28 -20.84
N LEU A 160 6.23 -9.03 -20.90
CA LEU A 160 4.90 -8.63 -21.42
C LEU A 160 4.88 -8.35 -22.94
N GLY A 161 5.97 -8.63 -23.66
CA GLY A 161 6.05 -8.47 -25.11
C GLY A 161 6.24 -7.03 -25.61
N PHE A 162 6.49 -6.08 -24.71
CA PHE A 162 6.84 -4.71 -25.08
C PHE A 162 8.35 -4.59 -25.33
N ASN A 163 8.73 -4.79 -26.59
CA ASN A 163 10.08 -4.49 -27.07
C ASN A 163 10.21 -3.01 -27.41
N GLY A 164 10.81 -2.22 -26.50
CA GLY A 164 11.33 -0.90 -26.82
C GLY A 164 10.79 0.22 -25.95
N ILE A 165 11.62 0.64 -24.99
CA ILE A 165 12.04 2.03 -24.81
C ILE A 165 13.54 1.99 -24.50
#